data_AF-A0A2D6LSF8-F1
#
_entry.id   AF-A0A2D6LSF8-F1
#
_cell.length_a   1.000
_cell.length_b   1.000
_cell.length_c   1.000
_cell.angle_alpha   90.00
_cell.angle_beta   90.00
_cell.angle_gamma   90.00
#
_symmetry.space_group_name_H-M   'P 1'
#
loop_
_entity.id
_entity.type
_entity.pdbx_description
1 polymer ?
#
loop_
_entity_poly.entity_id
_entity_poly.type
_entity_poly.pdbx_seq_one_letter_code
_entity_poly.pdbx_strand_id
1 'polypeptide(L)'
;IKWFIAVRMGLLTNLMNPKATLFFLSLFTIVVGPNVNSTVLGILAFILVSSTIFWFSLVAFFLTHEKIHHLFMGYQKELNWLFGVILIIIGIRIILF
;
A
#
# COMPACT_ATOMS: atom_id res chain seq x y z
N ILE A 1 -17.06 12.77 -17.66
CA ILE A 1 -16.02 13.15 -16.67
C ILE A 1 -16.28 12.38 -15.35
N LYS A 2 -16.02 11.06 -15.33
CA LYS A 2 -16.18 10.21 -14.12
C LYS A 2 -14.84 9.60 -13.68
N TRP A 3 -13.95 9.31 -14.64
CA TRP A 3 -12.61 8.75 -14.40
C TRP A 3 -11.69 9.64 -13.55
N PHE A 4 -11.69 10.95 -13.75
CA PHE A 4 -10.84 11.85 -12.97
C PHE A 4 -11.21 11.87 -11.48
N ILE A 5 -12.50 11.73 -11.17
CA ILE A 5 -13.00 11.67 -9.78
C ILE A 5 -12.57 10.34 -9.14
N ALA A 6 -12.67 9.22 -9.88
CA ALA A 6 -12.20 7.91 -9.41
C ALA A 6 -10.68 7.92 -9.13
N VAL A 7 -9.88 8.50 -10.03
CA VAL A 7 -8.43 8.66 -9.82
C VAL A 7 -8.14 9.54 -8.61
N ARG A 8 -8.82 10.68 -8.47
CA ARG A 8 -8.62 11.60 -7.34
C ARG A 8 -9.02 10.97 -6.01
N MET A 9 -10.13 10.24 -5.98
CA MET A 9 -10.59 9.49 -4.80
C MET A 9 -9.60 8.39 -4.43
N GLY A 10 -9.10 7.61 -5.40
CA GLY A 10 -8.08 6.59 -5.16
C GLY A 10 -6.78 7.19 -4.62
N LEU A 11 -6.32 8.29 -5.21
CA LEU A 11 -5.13 9.01 -4.76
C LEU A 11 -5.29 9.55 -3.33
N LEU A 12 -6.40 10.24 -3.05
CA LEU A 12 -6.70 10.79 -1.72
C LEU A 12 -6.85 9.68 -0.67
N THR A 13 -7.47 8.55 -1.02
CA THR A 13 -7.62 7.41 -0.10
C THR A 13 -6.26 6.80 0.25
N ASN A 14 -5.35 6.71 -0.72
CA ASN A 14 -4.01 6.18 -0.49
C ASN A 14 -3.14 7.17 0.33
N LEU A 15 -3.24 8.47 0.04
CA LEU A 15 -2.54 9.54 0.77
C LEU A 15 -3.06 9.71 2.22
N MET A 16 -4.37 9.61 2.43
CA MET A 16 -5.00 9.67 3.76
C MET A 16 -4.82 8.38 4.57
N ASN A 17 -4.22 7.33 4.00
CA ASN A 17 -3.88 6.11 4.71
C ASN A 17 -2.40 6.20 5.15
N PRO A 18 -2.09 6.80 6.31
CA PRO A 18 -0.71 7.00 6.76
C PRO A 18 0.07 5.69 6.86
N LYS A 19 -0.63 4.55 7.03
CA LYS A 19 -0.03 3.22 7.02
C LYS A 19 0.63 2.88 5.67
N ALA A 20 0.01 3.22 4.54
CA ALA A 20 0.59 2.95 3.22
C ALA A 20 1.85 3.80 3.01
N THR A 21 1.78 5.09 3.34
CA THR A 21 2.91 6.02 3.25
C THR A 21 4.07 5.57 4.12
N LEU A 22 3.82 5.22 5.38
CA LEU A 22 4.86 4.74 6.30
C LEU A 22 5.49 3.42 5.85
N PHE A 23 4.69 2.48 5.31
CA PHE A 23 5.19 1.23 4.77
C PHE A 23 6.14 1.47 3.58
N PHE A 24 5.72 2.27 2.60
CA PHE A 24 6.58 2.58 1.45
C PHE A 24 7.82 3.37 1.86
N LEU A 25 7.68 4.34 2.78
CA LEU A 25 8.81 5.10 3.30
C LEU A 25 9.84 4.17 3.97
N SER A 26 9.39 3.26 4.84
CA SER A 26 10.26 2.28 5.49
C SER A 26 10.94 1.34 4.47
N LEU A 27 10.18 0.83 3.50
CA LEU A 27 10.74 -0.02 2.44
C LEU A 27 11.81 0.73 1.63
N PHE A 28 11.55 1.99 1.27
CA PHE A 28 12.51 2.84 0.57
C PHE A 28 13.76 3.07 1.41
N THR A 29 13.66 3.31 2.72
CA THR A 29 14.85 3.50 3.58
C THR A 29 15.71 2.25 3.70
N ILE A 30 15.12 1.05 3.61
CA ILE A 30 15.86 -0.22 3.67
C ILE A 30 16.54 -0.51 2.33
N VAL A 31 15.85 -0.23 1.22
CA VAL A 31 16.30 -0.60 -0.13
C VAL A 31 17.21 0.46 -0.75
N VAL A 32 16.96 1.74 -0.47
CA VAL A 32 17.75 2.87 -0.97
C VAL A 32 18.76 3.28 0.10
N GLY A 33 19.88 2.54 0.15
CA GLY A 33 21.05 2.96 0.91
C GLY A 33 21.73 4.21 0.30
N PRO A 34 22.64 4.88 1.03
CA PRO A 34 23.26 6.13 0.58
C PRO A 34 24.14 6.01 -0.68
N ASN A 35 24.46 4.79 -1.14
CA ASN A 35 25.34 4.52 -2.29
C ASN A 35 24.61 3.91 -3.50
N VAL A 36 23.30 4.11 -3.64
CA VAL A 36 22.55 3.56 -4.78
C VAL A 36 22.78 4.40 -6.04
N ASN A 37 23.30 3.76 -7.09
CA ASN A 37 23.45 4.34 -8.43
C ASN A 37 22.07 4.73 -9.00
N SER A 38 21.97 5.91 -9.63
CA SER A 38 20.75 6.47 -10.25
C SER A 38 20.02 5.48 -11.17
N THR A 39 20.77 4.64 -11.89
CA THR A 39 20.20 3.60 -12.76
C THR A 39 19.47 2.51 -11.98
N VAL A 40 20.07 2.07 -10.87
CA VAL A 40 19.47 1.06 -9.98
C VAL A 40 18.21 1.63 -9.30
N LEU A 41 18.25 2.91 -8.92
CA LEU A 41 17.08 3.60 -8.39
C LEU A 41 15.92 3.65 -9.40
N GLY A 42 16.22 3.93 -10.68
CA GLY A 42 15.21 3.93 -11.75
C GLY A 42 14.58 2.55 -11.97
N ILE A 43 15.38 1.49 -11.95
CA ILE A 43 14.90 0.10 -12.06
C ILE A 43 14.02 -0.27 -10.85
N LEU A 44 14.47 0.05 -9.64
CA LEU A 44 13.70 -0.19 -8.42
C LEU A 44 12.36 0.54 -8.44
N ALA A 45 12.35 1.83 -8.83
CA ALA A 45 11.13 2.61 -8.96
C ALA A 45 10.18 2.00 -9.98
N PHE A 46 10.69 1.54 -11.13
CA PHE A 46 9.90 0.88 -12.15
C PHE A 46 9.27 -0.44 -11.66
N ILE A 47 10.05 -1.27 -10.95
CA ILE A 47 9.56 -2.52 -10.35
C ILE A 47 8.47 -2.21 -9.32
N LEU A 48 8.66 -1.21 -8.46
CA LEU A 48 7.69 -0.82 -7.45
C LEU A 48 6.37 -0.36 -8.07
N VAL A 49 6.44 0.51 -9.09
CA VAL A 49 5.25 1.03 -9.77
C VAL A 49 4.54 -0.07 -10.56
N SER A 50 5.27 -0.89 -11.31
CA SER A 50 4.67 -1.99 -12.08
C SER A 50 4.04 -3.05 -11.17
N SER A 51 4.72 -3.43 -10.09
CA SER A 51 4.22 -4.39 -9.11
C SER A 51 2.96 -3.86 -8.41
N THR A 52 2.95 -2.60 -7.97
CA THR A 52 1.77 -2.00 -7.33
C THR A 52 0.60 -1.89 -8.30
N ILE A 53 0.81 -1.44 -9.54
CA ILE A 53 -0.25 -1.39 -10.57
C ILE A 53 -0.81 -2.80 -10.82
N PHE A 54 0.06 -3.79 -11.02
CA PHE A 54 -0.35 -5.16 -11.29
C PHE A 54 -1.16 -5.74 -10.13
N TRP A 55 -0.63 -5.62 -8.91
CA TRP A 55 -1.27 -6.12 -7.71
C TRP A 55 -2.62 -5.45 -7.46
N PHE A 56 -2.69 -4.11 -7.48
CA PHE A 56 -3.94 -3.39 -7.24
C PHE A 56 -4.97 -3.65 -8.35
N SER A 57 -4.56 -3.79 -9.61
CA SER A 57 -5.47 -4.14 -10.70
C SER A 57 -6.04 -5.54 -10.53
N LEU A 58 -5.20 -6.50 -10.13
CA LEU A 58 -5.62 -7.87 -9.84
C LEU A 58 -6.60 -7.89 -8.66
N VAL A 59 -6.26 -7.22 -7.56
CA VAL A 59 -7.13 -7.08 -6.37
C VAL A 59 -8.46 -6.43 -6.74
N ALA A 60 -8.45 -5.33 -7.51
CA ALA A 60 -9.66 -4.66 -7.97
C ALA A 60 -10.54 -5.59 -8.84
N PHE A 61 -9.94 -6.40 -9.71
CA PHE A 61 -10.66 -7.37 -10.52
C PHE A 61 -11.37 -8.43 -9.66
N PHE A 62 -10.70 -8.97 -8.63
CA PHE A 62 -11.32 -9.91 -7.69
C PHE A 62 -12.41 -9.26 -6.84
N LEU A 63 -12.17 -8.04 -6.33
CA LEU A 63 -13.15 -7.30 -5.52
C LEU A 63 -14.37 -6.80 -6.32
N THR A 64 -14.28 -6.75 -7.66
CA THR A 64 -15.43 -6.40 -8.51
C THR A 64 -16.50 -7.50 -8.52
N HIS A 65 -16.16 -8.74 -8.12
CA HIS A 65 -17.15 -9.80 -7.93
C HIS A 65 -17.98 -9.54 -6.65
N GLU A 66 -19.30 -9.33 -6.80
CA GLU A 66 -20.21 -8.95 -5.70
C GLU A 66 -20.11 -9.86 -4.46
N LYS A 67 -19.88 -11.16 -4.65
CA LYS A 67 -19.72 -12.13 -3.55
C LYS A 67 -18.51 -11.84 -2.67
N ILE A 68 -17.39 -11.43 -3.27
CA ILE A 68 -16.13 -11.15 -2.56
C ILE A 68 -16.23 -9.78 -1.89
N HIS A 69 -16.83 -8.80 -2.57
CA HIS A 69 -17.06 -7.47 -2.03
C HIS A 69 -17.89 -7.51 -0.74
N HIS A 70 -18.98 -8.28 -0.73
CA HIS A 70 -19.88 -8.36 0.43
C HIS A 70 -19.24 -9.08 1.63
N LEU A 71 -18.42 -10.11 1.37
CA LEU A 71 -17.64 -10.78 2.41
C LEU A 71 -16.58 -9.82 2.97
N PHE A 72 -15.90 -9.08 2.10
CA PHE A 72 -14.84 -8.15 2.49
C PHE A 72 -15.38 -6.98 3.34
N MET A 73 -16.53 -6.41 2.96
CA MET A 73 -17.23 -5.38 3.73
C MET A 73 -17.55 -5.85 5.16
N GLY A 74 -17.94 -7.12 5.35
CA GLY A 74 -18.26 -7.68 6.66
C GLY A 74 -17.06 -7.78 7.60
N TYR A 75 -15.87 -8.09 7.06
CA TYR A 75 -14.63 -8.26 7.85
C TYR A 75 -13.69 -7.04 7.81
N GLN A 76 -14.02 -6.00 7.04
CA GLN A 76 -13.16 -4.83 6.85
C GLN A 76 -12.75 -4.18 8.19
N LYS A 77 -13.69 -4.09 9.15
CA LYS A 77 -13.43 -3.50 10.47
C LYS A 77 -12.46 -4.34 11.30
N GLU A 78 -12.70 -5.65 11.38
CA GLU A 78 -11.86 -6.60 12.12
C GLU A 78 -10.43 -6.67 11.52
N LEU A 79 -10.35 -6.74 10.19
CA LEU A 79 -9.08 -6.74 9.47
C LEU A 79 -8.31 -5.43 9.72
N ASN A 80 -8.97 -4.27 9.61
CA ASN A 80 -8.32 -2.98 9.86
C ASN A 80 -7.79 -2.87 11.29
N TRP A 81 -8.55 -3.37 12.28
CA TRP A 81 -8.11 -3.38 13.67
C TRP A 81 -6.88 -4.28 13.87
N LEU A 82 -6.93 -5.53 13.38
CA LEU A 82 -5.81 -6.47 13.43
C LEU A 82 -4.55 -5.88 12.80
N PHE A 83 -4.69 -5.33 11.59
CA PHE A 83 -3.61 -4.71 10.84
C PHE A 83 -3.05 -3.45 11.50
N GLY A 84 -3.87 -2.70 12.24
CA GLY A 84 -3.44 -1.57 13.06
C GLY A 84 -2.62 -2.02 14.26
N VAL A 85 -3.10 -3.03 15.00
CA VAL A 85 -2.40 -3.61 16.16
C VAL A 85 -1.04 -4.17 15.74
N ILE A 86 -0.98 -4.94 14.64
CA ILE A 86 0.28 -5.50 14.13
C ILE A 86 1.29 -4.37 13.83
N LEU A 87 0.85 -3.26 13.23
CA LEU A 87 1.76 -2.14 12.94
C LEU A 87 2.25 -1.43 14.18
N ILE A 88 1.39 -1.26 15.19
CA ILE A 88 1.81 -0.67 16.47
C ILE A 88 2.88 -1.55 17.11
N ILE A 89 2.68 -2.88 17.13
CA ILE A 89 3.66 -3.83 17.65
C ILE A 89 4.99 -3.74 16.88
N ILE A 90 4.94 -3.71 15.54
CA ILE A 90 6.15 -3.56 14.70
C ILE A 90 6.84 -2.23 14.98
N GLY A 91 6.11 -1.12 15.05
CA GLY A 91 6.66 0.20 15.32
C GLY A 91 7.35 0.27 16.68
N ILE A 92 6.72 -0.29 17.73
CA ILE A 92 7.33 -0.42 19.06
C ILE A 92 8.60 -1.26 18.99
N ARG A 93 8.58 -2.38 18.27
CA ARG A 93 9.74 -3.26 18.13
C ARG A 93 10.92 -2.58 17.43
N ILE A 94 10.66 -1.74 16.42
CA ILE A 94 11.69 -0.97 15.72
C ILE A 94 12.31 0.09 16.63
N ILE A 95 11.53 0.70 17.54
CA ILE A 95 12.06 1.72 18.47
C ILE A 95 12.88 1.09 19.59
N LEU A 96 12.47 -0.10 20.07
CA LEU A 96 13.15 -0.80 21.17
C LEU A 96 14.41 -1.57 20.74
N PHE A 97 14.64 -1.75 19.44
CA PHE A 97 15.79 -2.46 18.87
C PHE A 97 16.72 -1.48 18.16
#